data_AF-A0A923YFP8-F1
#
_entry.id   AF-A0A923YFP8-F1
#
_cell.length_a   1.000
_cell.length_b   1.000
_cell.length_c   1.000
_cell.angle_alpha   90.00
_cell.angle_beta   90.00
_cell.angle_gamma   90.00
#
_symmetry.space_group_name_H-M   'P 1'
#
loop_
_entity.id
_entity.type
_entity.pdbx_description
1 polymer ?
#
loop_
_entity_poly.entity_id
_entity_poly.type
_entity_poly.pdbx_seq_one_letter_code
_entity_poly.pdbx_strand_id
1 'polypeptide(L)'
;TKYSISFPRLRPHAGNIEPKVDMSDRELVQLICAYRLFDEEVELSMSTREDIKFRDHVIKLGITSLSAGSKTDPGGYASKEQALEQFEISDERSPAAVASMLKSKGYEVVWKDWDMSYHEIEKTEI
;
A
#
# COMPACT_ATOMS: atom_id res chain seq x y z
N THR A 1 -16.76 12.78 -5.89
CA THR A 1 -16.54 11.31 -5.85
C THR A 1 -15.09 11.07 -5.52
N LYS A 2 -14.76 10.32 -4.46
CA LYS A 2 -13.38 9.95 -4.10
C LYS A 2 -13.06 8.60 -4.74
N TYR A 3 -11.92 8.47 -5.39
CA TYR A 3 -11.43 7.22 -5.98
C TYR A 3 -9.93 7.10 -5.74
N SER A 4 -9.41 5.87 -5.82
CA SER A 4 -7.99 5.58 -5.62
C SER A 4 -7.45 4.74 -6.78
N ILE A 5 -6.14 4.86 -7.00
CA ILE A 5 -5.41 4.09 -8.01
C ILE A 5 -4.41 3.21 -7.29
N SER A 6 -4.38 1.94 -7.65
CA SER A 6 -3.41 0.95 -7.17
C SER A 6 -2.50 0.52 -8.32
N PHE A 7 -1.26 0.18 -8.00
CA PHE A 7 -0.26 -0.26 -8.97
C PHE A 7 0.25 -1.69 -8.72
N PRO A 8 -0.61 -2.72 -8.67
CA PRO A 8 -0.16 -4.07 -8.38
C PRO A 8 0.64 -4.64 -9.56
N ARG A 9 1.92 -4.96 -9.36
CA ARG A 9 2.64 -5.82 -10.30
C ARG A 9 2.14 -7.25 -10.22
N LEU A 10 2.31 -7.98 -11.33
CA LEU A 10 2.08 -9.42 -11.36
C LEU A 10 3.07 -10.10 -10.42
N ARG A 11 2.58 -11.04 -9.62
CA ARG A 11 3.36 -11.85 -8.67
C ARG A 11 3.07 -13.32 -8.94
N PRO A 12 3.94 -14.25 -8.49
CA PRO A 12 3.65 -15.67 -8.57
C PRO A 12 2.26 -15.98 -7.99
N HIS A 13 1.49 -16.79 -8.73
CA HIS A 13 0.13 -17.18 -8.39
C HIS A 13 -0.15 -18.62 -8.86
N ALA A 14 -1.19 -19.25 -8.30
CA ALA A 14 -1.61 -20.58 -8.73
C ALA A 14 -1.94 -20.59 -10.24
N GLY A 15 -1.37 -21.54 -10.97
CA GLY A 15 -1.56 -21.69 -12.42
C GLY A 15 -0.34 -21.34 -13.29
N ASN A 16 0.76 -20.83 -12.71
CA ASN A 16 2.07 -20.65 -13.37
C ASN A 16 2.02 -20.04 -14.78
N ILE A 17 1.26 -18.96 -14.95
CA ILE A 17 1.26 -18.21 -16.19
C ILE A 17 2.36 -17.15 -16.08
N GLU A 18 3.39 -17.25 -16.93
CA GLU A 18 4.44 -16.25 -16.98
C GLU A 18 3.87 -14.89 -17.43
N PRO A 19 4.25 -13.78 -16.76
CA PRO A 19 3.85 -12.44 -17.17
C PRO A 19 4.25 -12.18 -18.63
N LYS A 20 3.34 -11.65 -19.44
CA LYS A 20 3.69 -11.18 -20.80
C LYS A 20 4.63 -9.98 -20.78
N VAL A 21 4.58 -9.20 -19.69
CA VAL A 21 5.39 -8.02 -19.46
C VAL A 21 5.79 -8.03 -17.99
N ASP A 22 7.09 -7.97 -17.74
CA ASP A 22 7.64 -7.73 -16.41
C ASP A 22 7.93 -6.24 -16.26
N MET A 23 7.34 -5.61 -15.24
CA MET A 23 7.46 -4.17 -15.00
C MET A 23 8.58 -3.90 -14.01
N SER A 24 9.61 -3.19 -14.46
CA SER A 24 10.73 -2.78 -13.62
C SER A 24 10.33 -1.72 -12.60
N ASP A 25 11.13 -1.60 -11.53
CA ASP A 25 10.97 -0.54 -10.52
C ASP A 25 11.02 0.87 -11.14
N ARG A 26 11.84 1.05 -12.19
CA ARG A 26 11.95 2.32 -12.91
C ARG A 26 10.64 2.69 -13.60
N GLU A 27 10.03 1.74 -14.28
CA GLU A 27 8.76 1.95 -14.99
C GLU A 27 7.62 2.19 -13.99
N LEU A 28 7.60 1.44 -12.88
CA LEU A 28 6.61 1.66 -11.83
C LEU A 28 6.75 3.04 -11.18
N VAL A 29 7.98 3.48 -10.88
CA VAL A 29 8.23 4.85 -10.37
C VAL A 29 7.79 5.89 -11.38
N GLN A 30 8.10 5.71 -12.67
CA GLN A 30 7.67 6.64 -13.71
C GLN A 30 6.15 6.76 -13.76
N LEU A 31 5.43 5.64 -13.66
CA LEU A 31 3.97 5.61 -13.65
C LEU A 31 3.39 6.33 -12.43
N ILE A 32 3.92 6.07 -11.24
CA ILE A 32 3.50 6.72 -10.00
C ILE A 32 3.71 8.24 -10.09
N CYS A 33 4.89 8.68 -10.53
CA CYS A 33 5.19 10.09 -10.72
C CYS A 33 4.26 10.72 -11.77
N ALA A 34 3.97 10.03 -12.87
CA ALA A 34 3.06 10.52 -13.90
C ALA A 34 1.65 10.76 -13.33
N TYR A 35 1.11 9.81 -12.55
CA TYR A 35 -0.20 9.99 -11.92
C TYR A 35 -0.19 11.09 -10.85
N ARG A 36 0.87 11.20 -10.04
CA ARG A 36 0.98 12.25 -9.03
C ARG A 36 1.08 13.65 -9.65
N LEU A 37 1.68 13.77 -10.84
CA LEU A 37 1.71 15.03 -11.59
C LEU A 37 0.39 15.33 -12.32
N PHE A 38 -0.35 14.30 -12.71
CA PHE A 38 -1.60 14.44 -13.43
C PHE A 38 -2.77 14.79 -12.51
N ASP A 39 -2.85 14.17 -11.34
CA ASP A 39 -3.87 14.41 -10.33
C ASP A 39 -3.20 14.45 -8.95
N GLU A 40 -3.15 15.64 -8.35
CA GLU A 40 -2.51 15.85 -7.06
C GLU A 40 -3.37 15.37 -5.88
N GLU A 41 -4.68 15.19 -6.09
CA GLU A 41 -5.64 14.82 -5.06
C GLU A 41 -5.94 13.32 -5.06
N VAL A 42 -5.66 12.61 -6.16
CA VAL A 42 -5.90 11.16 -6.22
C VAL A 42 -5.09 10.41 -5.18
N GLU A 43 -5.76 9.49 -4.50
CA GLU A 43 -5.09 8.56 -3.59
C GLU A 43 -4.31 7.52 -4.40
N LEU A 44 -3.01 7.43 -4.15
CA LEU A 44 -2.14 6.43 -4.75
C LEU A 44 -1.79 5.39 -3.71
N SER A 45 -2.21 4.15 -3.98
CA SER A 45 -2.13 3.04 -3.03
C SER A 45 -1.04 2.04 -3.43
N MET A 46 -0.27 1.61 -2.43
CA MET A 46 0.81 0.64 -2.58
C MET A 46 0.55 -0.60 -1.71
N SER A 47 0.53 -1.76 -2.36
CA SER A 47 0.20 -3.03 -1.71
C SER A 47 1.42 -3.74 -1.13
N THR A 48 1.18 -4.82 -0.36
CA THR A 48 2.22 -5.73 0.15
C THR A 48 2.84 -6.65 -0.91
N ARG A 49 2.45 -6.50 -2.19
CA ARG A 49 3.08 -7.20 -3.33
C ARG A 49 4.46 -6.66 -3.66
N GLU A 50 4.73 -5.41 -3.31
CA GLU A 50 6.02 -4.77 -3.55
C GLU A 50 6.96 -5.03 -2.37
N ASP A 51 8.26 -5.16 -2.66
CA ASP A 51 9.26 -5.46 -1.64
C ASP A 51 9.50 -4.28 -0.70
N ILE A 52 10.07 -4.60 0.47
CA ILE A 52 10.37 -3.65 1.53
C ILE A 52 11.19 -2.47 1.03
N LYS A 53 12.24 -2.70 0.22
CA LYS A 53 13.14 -1.64 -0.23
C LYS A 53 12.40 -0.70 -1.17
N PHE A 54 11.66 -1.21 -2.16
CA PHE A 54 10.89 -0.36 -3.06
C PHE A 54 9.86 0.49 -2.30
N ARG A 55 9.07 -0.15 -1.44
CA ARG A 55 8.03 0.51 -0.63
C ARG A 55 8.59 1.61 0.25
N ASP A 56 9.74 1.37 0.87
CA ASP A 56 10.41 2.32 1.73
C ASP A 56 10.89 3.60 1.02
N HIS A 57 11.11 3.55 -0.30
CA HIS A 57 11.56 4.70 -1.09
C HIS A 57 10.40 5.40 -1.80
N VAL A 58 9.43 4.64 -2.31
CA VAL A 58 8.35 5.17 -3.15
C VAL A 58 7.34 6.05 -2.39
N ILE A 59 7.27 5.96 -1.06
CA ILE A 59 6.47 6.87 -0.22
C ILE A 59 6.84 8.35 -0.39
N LYS A 60 8.07 8.62 -0.84
CA LYS A 60 8.54 10.00 -1.12
C LYS A 60 8.10 10.52 -2.48
N LEU A 61 7.53 9.66 -3.33
CA LEU A 61 7.28 9.93 -4.74
C LEU A 61 5.78 9.99 -5.09
N GLY A 62 4.92 10.13 -4.08
CA GLY A 62 3.49 10.37 -4.28
C GLY A 62 2.56 9.27 -3.79
N ILE A 63 3.06 8.20 -3.17
CA ILE A 63 2.19 7.21 -2.51
C ILE A 63 1.59 7.82 -1.24
N THR A 64 0.28 7.70 -1.09
CA THR A 64 -0.49 8.25 0.04
C THR A 64 -1.20 7.18 0.87
N SER A 65 -1.29 5.95 0.36
CA SER A 65 -1.92 4.81 1.07
C SER A 65 -1.03 3.56 0.97
N LEU A 66 -0.84 2.85 2.08
CA LEU A 66 0.05 1.70 2.18
C LEU A 66 -0.65 0.54 2.90
N SER A 67 -0.77 -0.63 2.26
CA SER A 67 -1.28 -1.84 2.93
C SER A 67 -0.22 -2.42 3.88
N ALA A 68 -0.60 -2.96 5.04
CA ALA A 68 0.34 -3.61 5.96
C ALA A 68 -0.28 -4.82 6.63
N GLY A 69 0.51 -5.86 6.91
CA GLY A 69 0.02 -7.08 7.54
C GLY A 69 -1.04 -7.84 6.72
N SER A 70 -0.99 -7.76 5.40
CA SER A 70 -1.96 -8.42 4.52
C SER A 70 -1.96 -9.94 4.70
N LYS A 71 -3.13 -10.55 4.51
CA LYS A 71 -3.32 -12.00 4.28
C LYS A 71 -4.06 -12.17 2.96
N THR A 72 -3.54 -13.04 2.11
CA THR A 72 -4.00 -13.23 0.71
C THR A 72 -4.74 -14.55 0.51
N ASP A 73 -4.84 -15.34 1.57
CA ASP A 73 -5.61 -16.57 1.70
C ASP A 73 -7.02 -16.28 2.27
N PRO A 74 -8.09 -16.85 1.69
CA PRO A 74 -9.45 -16.73 2.24
C PRO A 74 -9.53 -17.18 3.70
N GLY A 75 -9.92 -16.28 4.60
CA GLY A 75 -10.01 -16.58 6.03
C GLY A 75 -8.69 -16.49 6.81
N GLY A 76 -7.60 -16.04 6.18
CA GLY A 76 -6.25 -16.00 6.79
C GLY A 76 -6.07 -15.09 8.01
N TYR A 77 -7.03 -14.20 8.27
CA TYR A 77 -7.05 -13.39 9.49
C TYR A 77 -7.74 -14.09 10.67
N ALA A 78 -8.59 -15.08 10.42
CA ALA A 78 -9.44 -15.73 11.42
C ALA A 78 -9.08 -17.20 11.68
N SER A 79 -8.53 -17.89 10.66
CA SER A 79 -8.19 -19.31 10.72
C SER A 79 -6.70 -19.51 10.41
N LYS A 80 -6.09 -20.56 10.99
CA LYS A 80 -4.72 -20.99 10.66
C LYS A 80 -4.68 -22.00 9.51
N GLU A 81 -5.82 -22.32 8.92
CA GLU A 81 -5.90 -23.25 7.81
C GLU A 81 -5.38 -22.56 6.55
N GLN A 82 -4.31 -23.10 5.96
CA GLN A 82 -3.75 -22.58 4.72
C GLN A 82 -4.71 -22.86 3.56
N ALA A 83 -5.36 -21.80 3.09
CA ALA A 83 -6.05 -21.79 1.81
C ALA A 83 -5.10 -21.31 0.71
N LEU A 84 -5.46 -21.56 -0.56
CA LEU A 84 -4.69 -21.08 -1.71
C LEU A 84 -4.62 -19.55 -1.70
N GLU A 85 -3.39 -19.02 -1.60
CA GLU A 85 -3.13 -17.59 -1.68
C GLU A 85 -3.45 -17.05 -3.08
N GLN A 86 -4.09 -15.88 -3.14
CA GLN A 86 -4.35 -15.20 -4.41
C GLN A 86 -3.06 -14.70 -5.08
N PHE A 87 -2.06 -14.32 -4.27
CA PHE A 87 -0.73 -13.88 -4.69
C PHE A 87 0.24 -13.95 -3.50
N GLU A 88 1.53 -14.09 -3.80
CA GLU A 88 2.62 -14.05 -2.81
C GLU A 88 2.83 -12.62 -2.26
N ILE A 89 2.95 -12.52 -0.94
CA ILE A 89 3.30 -11.28 -0.23
C ILE A 89 4.81 -11.06 -0.27
N SER A 90 5.26 -9.84 -0.60
CA SER A 90 6.68 -9.47 -0.65
C SER A 90 7.14 -8.68 0.58
N ASP A 91 6.20 -8.05 1.29
CA ASP A 91 6.46 -7.34 2.54
C ASP A 91 5.51 -7.82 3.63
N GLU A 92 6.05 -8.69 4.50
CA GLU A 92 5.34 -9.32 5.62
C GLU A 92 5.39 -8.50 6.93
N ARG A 93 5.92 -7.27 6.90
CA ARG A 93 6.01 -6.44 8.10
C ARG A 93 4.61 -6.22 8.69
N SER A 94 4.54 -6.28 10.02
CA SER A 94 3.33 -5.97 10.76
C SER A 94 2.92 -4.50 10.57
N PRO A 95 1.62 -4.17 10.75
CA PRO A 95 1.17 -2.77 10.70
C PRO A 95 1.97 -1.84 11.63
N ALA A 96 2.34 -2.32 12.83
CA ALA A 96 3.16 -1.56 13.76
C ALA A 96 4.57 -1.28 13.24
N ALA A 97 5.20 -2.26 12.56
CA ALA A 97 6.53 -2.08 11.98
C ALA A 97 6.51 -1.09 10.80
N VAL A 98 5.50 -1.18 9.93
CA VAL A 98 5.31 -0.22 8.83
C VAL A 98 5.05 1.19 9.36
N ALA A 99 4.21 1.33 10.40
CA ALA A 99 3.94 2.62 11.01
C ALA A 99 5.19 3.24 11.65
N SER A 100 6.02 2.45 12.33
CA SER A 100 7.31 2.91 12.88
C SER A 100 8.28 3.35 11.78
N MET A 101 8.33 2.61 10.65
CA MET A 101 9.13 2.99 9.49
C MET A 101 8.68 4.34 8.91
N LEU A 102 7.37 4.55 8.74
CA LEU A 102 6.82 5.82 8.25
C LEU A 102 7.16 6.99 9.19
N LYS A 103 6.97 6.80 10.51
CA LYS A 103 7.33 7.79 11.53
C LYS A 103 8.81 8.14 11.52
N SER A 104 9.70 7.16 11.36
CA SER A 104 11.15 7.41 11.27
C SER A 104 11.55 8.25 10.04
N LYS A 105 10.66 8.34 9.04
CA LYS A 105 10.85 9.12 7.82
C LYS A 105 10.09 10.46 7.84
N GLY A 106 9.51 10.82 8.99
CA GLY A 106 8.80 12.08 9.19
C GLY A 106 7.35 12.06 8.71
N TYR A 107 6.76 10.89 8.47
CA TYR A 107 5.35 10.78 8.07
C TYR A 107 4.44 10.54 9.28
N GLU A 108 3.26 11.14 9.23
CA GLU A 108 2.16 10.81 10.12
C GLU A 108 1.36 9.63 9.56
N VAL A 109 0.96 8.72 10.43
CA VAL A 109 0.20 7.52 10.06
C VAL A 109 -1.25 7.72 10.49
N VAL A 110 -2.14 7.86 9.49
CA VAL A 110 -3.58 7.97 9.70
C VAL A 110 -4.22 6.60 9.45
N TRP A 111 -4.91 6.06 10.47
CA TRP A 111 -5.59 4.76 10.38
C TRP A 111 -7.07 4.86 10.00
N LYS A 112 -7.67 6.03 10.25
CA LYS A 112 -9.07 6.34 9.98
C LYS A 112 -9.15 7.80 9.53
N ASP A 113 -9.43 8.01 8.27
CA ASP A 113 -9.63 9.34 7.66
C ASP A 113 -11.11 9.68 7.44
N TRP A 114 -12.00 8.73 7.71
CA TRP A 114 -13.44 8.82 7.46
C TRP A 114 -14.28 8.98 8.74
N ASP A 115 -13.68 8.77 9.91
CA ASP A 115 -14.38 8.81 11.19
C ASP A 115 -14.46 10.27 11.67
N MET A 116 -15.67 10.84 11.58
CA MET A 116 -15.94 12.25 11.87
C MET A 116 -15.53 12.69 13.27
N SER A 117 -15.41 11.76 14.23
CA SER A 117 -14.99 12.08 15.61
C SER A 117 -13.58 12.65 15.68
N TYR A 118 -12.75 12.48 14.65
CA TYR A 118 -11.39 13.02 14.60
C TYR A 118 -11.33 14.46 14.06
N HIS A 119 -12.40 14.97 13.44
CA HIS A 119 -12.47 16.36 12.95
C HIS A 119 -12.91 17.37 14.02
N GLU A 120 -13.26 16.92 15.22
CA GLU A 120 -13.73 17.79 16.31
C GLU A 120 -12.60 18.32 17.21
N ILE A 121 -11.40 17.73 17.16
CA ILE A 121 -10.31 18.03 18.10
C ILE A 121 -9.58 19.34 17.77
N GLU A 122 -9.64 19.84 16.53
CA GLU A 122 -8.98 21.11 16.14
C GLU A 122 -9.78 22.38 16.51
N LYS A 123 -11.00 22.28 17.04
CA LYS A 123 -11.85 23.45 17.33
C LYS A 123 -11.82 23.95 18.78
N THR A 124 -10.92 23.43 19.63
CA THR A 124 -10.91 23.77 21.08
C THR A 124 -9.66 24.52 21.54
N GLU A 125 -8.97 25.21 20.63
CA GLU A 125 -7.95 26.22 20.99
C GLU A 125 -8.25 27.56 20.30
N ILE A 126 -9.24 28.30 20.83
CA ILE A 126 -9.33 29.77 20.80
C ILE A 126 -9.82 30.23 22.17
#